data_AF-U9TBG7-F1
#
_entry.id   AF-U9TBG7-F1
#
_cell.length_a   1.000
_cell.length_b   1.000
_cell.length_c   1.000
_cell.angle_alpha   90.00
_cell.angle_beta   90.00
_cell.angle_gamma   90.00
#
_symmetry.space_group_name_H-M   'P 1'
#
loop_
_entity.id
_entity.type
_entity.pdbx_description
1 polymer ?
#
loop_
_entity_poly.entity_id
_entity_poly.type
_entity_poly.pdbx_seq_one_letter_code
_entity_poly.pdbx_strand_id
1 'polypeptide(L)'
;MDPYDIERYQKIHVWVGANFSSEAEYLKYFELDYSVDFDDPAYKVCGFCKDVGIRWYDEDFIGIIPRRSSEVSLDDILTESSVDMDDMDRLKAECLRLGVTKANAIFWYSDGGTILSQPIKTAYNGLKYIGLFEALPPPTKPNEAVTNLRDEYQDALTGFMRAMYEWESSGYKKTLAAFSDDSIGEDLEQSVKNDLLLIFNKYVVGEGRNYDRVENAVCGRFPEYDLGSDEIEGCALPLN
;
A
#
# COMPACT_ATOMS: atom_id res chain seq x y z
N MET A 1 24.32 -10.54 -6.62
CA MET A 1 23.09 -9.73 -6.59
C MET A 1 23.52 -8.33 -6.17
N ASP A 2 23.23 -7.30 -6.96
CA ASP A 2 23.54 -5.92 -6.59
C ASP A 2 22.56 -5.48 -5.49
N PRO A 3 23.02 -5.08 -4.30
CA PRO A 3 22.15 -4.60 -3.23
C PRO A 3 21.43 -3.29 -3.54
N TYR A 4 21.76 -2.61 -4.66
CA TYR A 4 21.15 -1.35 -5.09
C TYR A 4 20.20 -1.48 -6.29
N ASP A 5 19.78 -2.70 -6.64
CA ASP A 5 18.82 -2.93 -7.71
C ASP A 5 17.40 -2.53 -7.27
N ILE A 6 17.10 -1.23 -7.33
CA ILE A 6 15.79 -0.66 -6.96
C ILE A 6 14.68 -1.24 -7.85
N GLU A 7 15.00 -1.67 -9.07
CA GLU A 7 14.03 -2.27 -10.01
C GLU A 7 13.47 -3.59 -9.47
N ARG A 8 14.19 -4.28 -8.57
CA ARG A 8 13.68 -5.50 -7.91
C ARG A 8 12.46 -5.22 -7.04
N TYR A 9 12.40 -4.05 -6.41
CA TYR A 9 11.29 -3.64 -5.53
C TYR A 9 10.11 -3.06 -6.30
N GLN A 10 10.29 -2.83 -7.60
CA GLN A 10 9.22 -2.46 -8.51
C GLN A 10 8.48 -3.68 -9.06
N LYS A 11 8.80 -4.88 -8.57
CA LYS A 11 8.17 -6.13 -9.00
C LYS A 11 7.70 -6.94 -7.82
N ILE A 12 6.50 -7.49 -7.94
CA ILE A 12 5.87 -8.29 -6.89
C ILE A 12 5.54 -9.69 -7.37
N HIS A 13 5.86 -10.67 -6.53
CA HIS A 13 5.34 -12.02 -6.64
C HIS A 13 3.91 -12.05 -6.11
N VAL A 14 2.99 -12.69 -6.83
CA VAL A 14 1.57 -12.72 -6.45
C VAL A 14 1.07 -14.15 -6.27
N TRP A 15 0.30 -14.38 -5.21
CA TRP A 15 -0.38 -15.64 -4.93
C TRP A 15 -1.88 -15.42 -4.78
N VAL A 16 -2.68 -16.26 -5.42
CA VAL A 16 -4.15 -16.16 -5.41
C VAL A 16 -4.77 -17.55 -5.26
N GLY A 17 -5.85 -17.65 -4.49
CA GLY A 17 -6.59 -18.91 -4.34
C GLY A 17 -7.55 -18.91 -3.15
N ALA A 18 -7.75 -20.09 -2.57
CA ALA A 18 -8.74 -20.28 -1.53
C ALA A 18 -8.12 -20.92 -0.27
N ASN A 19 -8.40 -20.34 0.88
CA ASN A 19 -8.10 -20.93 2.18
C ASN A 19 -9.26 -20.64 3.13
N PHE A 20 -9.82 -21.68 3.76
CA PHE A 20 -10.95 -21.59 4.69
C PHE A 20 -10.60 -22.01 6.13
N SER A 21 -9.31 -22.20 6.44
CA SER A 21 -8.85 -22.36 7.82
C SER A 21 -9.22 -21.13 8.65
N SER A 22 -9.22 -21.24 9.98
CA SER A 22 -9.40 -20.08 10.86
C SER A 22 -8.35 -19.00 10.57
N GLU A 23 -8.65 -17.75 10.95
CA GLU A 23 -7.71 -16.64 10.76
C GLU A 23 -6.36 -16.90 11.44
N ALA A 24 -6.37 -17.38 12.68
CA ALA A 24 -5.17 -17.74 13.41
C ALA A 24 -4.33 -18.81 12.68
N GLU A 25 -4.95 -19.87 12.16
CA GLU A 25 -4.23 -20.92 11.43
C GLU A 25 -3.69 -20.43 10.07
N TYR A 26 -4.41 -19.51 9.41
CA TYR A 26 -3.93 -18.90 8.16
C TYR A 26 -2.73 -17.99 8.39
N LEU A 27 -2.78 -17.11 9.40
CA LEU A 27 -1.72 -16.15 9.71
C LEU A 27 -0.47 -16.82 10.26
N LYS A 28 -0.61 -17.94 10.98
CA LYS A 28 0.50 -18.76 11.47
C LYS A 28 1.45 -19.25 10.37
N TYR A 29 0.99 -19.32 9.11
CA TYR A 29 1.84 -19.65 7.98
C TYR A 29 2.90 -18.57 7.70
N PHE A 30 2.61 -17.31 8.02
CA PHE A 30 3.49 -16.16 7.81
C PHE A 30 4.31 -15.82 9.07
N GLU A 31 3.87 -16.25 10.25
CA GLU A 31 4.51 -15.94 11.54
C GLU A 31 6.03 -16.24 11.56
N LEU A 32 6.81 -15.18 11.79
CA LEU A 32 8.26 -15.24 11.96
C LEU A 32 8.64 -15.55 13.41
N ASP A 33 9.74 -16.29 13.60
CA ASP A 33 10.23 -16.64 14.93
C ASP A 33 11.12 -15.53 15.50
N TYR A 34 10.59 -14.76 16.44
CA TYR A 34 11.34 -13.73 17.18
C TYR A 34 11.89 -14.23 18.52
N SER A 35 11.80 -15.52 18.83
CA SER A 35 12.21 -16.06 20.13
C SER A 35 13.72 -16.29 20.26
N VAL A 36 14.42 -16.35 19.14
CA VAL A 36 15.88 -16.52 19.04
C VAL A 36 16.42 -15.64 17.91
N ASP A 37 17.73 -15.38 17.92
CA ASP A 37 18.38 -14.66 16.83
C ASP A 37 18.26 -15.44 15.51
N PHE A 38 18.18 -14.71 14.39
CA PHE A 38 18.05 -15.32 13.07
C PHE A 38 19.18 -16.32 12.75
N ASP A 39 20.40 -16.08 13.23
CA ASP A 39 21.55 -16.98 13.00
C ASP A 39 21.56 -18.19 13.94
N ASP A 40 20.66 -18.27 14.92
CA ASP A 40 20.58 -19.40 15.83
C ASP A 40 20.08 -20.66 15.10
N PRO A 41 20.72 -21.83 15.30
CA PRO A 41 20.24 -23.11 14.77
C PRO A 41 18.82 -23.50 15.23
N ALA A 42 18.35 -22.94 16.36
CA ALA A 42 17.01 -23.14 16.89
C ALA A 42 15.94 -22.29 16.19
N TYR A 43 16.34 -21.35 15.32
CA TYR A 43 15.42 -20.47 14.58
C TYR A 43 14.41 -21.27 13.76
N LYS A 44 13.12 -21.05 14.01
CA LYS A 44 12.04 -21.72 13.30
C LYS A 44 11.66 -20.94 12.05
N VAL A 45 12.10 -21.45 10.91
CA VAL A 45 11.72 -20.90 9.59
C VAL A 45 10.20 -20.95 9.40
N CYS A 46 9.61 -19.82 9.02
CA CYS A 46 8.16 -19.68 8.82
C CYS A 46 7.62 -20.56 7.67
N GLY A 47 6.30 -20.76 7.62
CA GLY A 47 5.66 -21.58 6.58
C GLY A 47 5.89 -21.03 5.17
N PHE A 48 5.64 -19.73 4.99
CA PHE A 48 5.90 -19.02 3.73
C PHE A 48 7.37 -19.12 3.31
N CYS A 49 8.27 -18.82 4.24
CA CYS A 49 9.72 -18.86 4.08
C CYS A 49 10.18 -20.22 3.53
N LYS A 50 9.73 -21.32 4.17
CA LYS A 50 10.01 -22.70 3.73
C LYS A 50 9.53 -22.98 2.32
N ASP A 51 8.37 -22.46 1.95
CA ASP A 51 7.73 -22.76 0.66
C ASP A 51 8.36 -21.99 -0.50
N VAL A 52 8.82 -20.76 -0.28
CA VAL A 52 9.52 -19.97 -1.30
C VAL A 52 11.02 -20.25 -1.35
N GLY A 53 11.59 -20.82 -0.28
CA GLY A 53 13.01 -21.20 -0.21
C GLY A 53 13.92 -20.16 0.41
N ILE A 54 13.36 -19.25 1.20
CA ILE A 54 14.12 -18.25 1.96
C ILE A 54 14.09 -18.60 3.45
N ARG A 55 15.05 -18.10 4.21
CA ARG A 55 15.09 -18.35 5.65
C ARG A 55 14.26 -17.33 6.44
N TRP A 56 14.15 -16.12 5.92
CA TRP A 56 13.39 -15.00 6.49
C TRP A 56 12.96 -14.10 5.34
N TYR A 57 11.72 -13.62 5.38
CA TYR A 57 11.23 -12.56 4.51
C TYR A 57 11.14 -11.28 5.32
N ASP A 58 11.28 -10.16 4.64
CA ASP A 58 11.10 -8.85 5.23
C ASP A 58 9.61 -8.48 5.23
N GLU A 59 9.06 -8.27 6.43
CA GLU A 59 7.62 -8.01 6.64
C GLU A 59 7.16 -6.70 6.00
N ASP A 60 8.06 -5.74 5.79
CA ASP A 60 7.73 -4.46 5.14
C ASP A 60 7.47 -4.63 3.63
N PHE A 61 7.89 -5.75 3.04
CA PHE A 61 7.73 -6.04 1.61
C PHE A 61 6.62 -7.05 1.31
N ILE A 62 5.81 -7.47 2.28
CA ILE A 62 4.70 -8.41 2.04
C ILE A 62 3.33 -7.76 2.27
N GLY A 63 2.39 -7.99 1.36
CA GLY A 63 0.98 -7.62 1.55
C GLY A 63 0.13 -8.84 1.78
N ILE A 64 -0.26 -9.10 3.04
CA ILE A 64 -1.17 -10.18 3.43
C ILE A 64 -2.59 -9.60 3.54
N ILE A 65 -3.39 -9.76 2.50
CA ILE A 65 -4.74 -9.17 2.45
C ILE A 65 -5.72 -10.01 3.31
N PRO A 66 -6.59 -9.37 4.11
CA PRO A 66 -7.65 -10.06 4.84
C PRO A 66 -8.51 -10.92 3.90
N ARG A 67 -8.70 -12.19 4.27
CA ARG A 67 -9.48 -13.13 3.45
C ARG A 67 -10.95 -12.77 3.44
N ARG A 68 -11.59 -12.93 2.29
CA ARG A 68 -13.05 -12.93 2.18
C ARG A 68 -13.62 -14.18 2.86
N SER A 69 -14.80 -14.05 3.46
CA SER A 69 -15.49 -15.18 4.12
C SER A 69 -15.97 -16.25 3.14
N SER A 70 -16.06 -15.92 1.86
CA SER A 70 -16.42 -16.82 0.76
C SER A 70 -15.60 -16.49 -0.49
N GLU A 71 -15.54 -17.42 -1.44
CA GLU A 71 -14.93 -17.16 -2.74
C GLU A 71 -15.70 -16.09 -3.51
N VAL A 72 -14.97 -15.08 -3.97
CA VAL A 72 -15.46 -14.00 -4.83
C VAL A 72 -14.91 -14.13 -6.24
N SER A 73 -15.34 -13.26 -7.16
CA SER A 73 -14.83 -13.27 -8.52
C SER A 73 -13.37 -12.80 -8.58
N LEU A 74 -12.66 -13.13 -9.66
CA LEU A 74 -11.32 -12.58 -9.89
C LEU A 74 -11.36 -11.05 -10.01
N ASP A 75 -12.43 -10.48 -10.56
CA ASP A 75 -12.59 -9.04 -10.69
C ASP A 75 -12.68 -8.35 -9.33
N ASP A 76 -13.19 -9.02 -8.30
CA ASP A 76 -13.31 -8.46 -6.96
C ASP A 76 -12.04 -8.67 -6.09
N ILE A 77 -11.34 -9.79 -6.24
CA ILE A 77 -10.20 -10.11 -5.36
C ILE A 77 -8.90 -9.51 -5.87
N LEU A 78 -8.72 -9.39 -7.19
CA LEU A 78 -7.46 -8.92 -7.76
C LEU A 78 -7.27 -7.41 -7.57
N THR A 79 -8.34 -6.65 -7.32
CA THR A 79 -8.27 -5.21 -7.00
C THR A 79 -7.53 -4.93 -5.69
N GLU A 80 -7.39 -5.92 -4.82
CA GLU A 80 -6.62 -5.83 -3.57
C GLU A 80 -5.12 -6.09 -3.78
N SER A 81 -4.71 -6.45 -5.01
CA SER A 81 -3.30 -6.62 -5.35
C SER A 81 -2.62 -5.26 -5.53
N SER A 82 -1.33 -5.19 -5.21
CA SER A 82 -0.50 -4.02 -5.55
C SER A 82 0.13 -4.15 -6.95
N VAL A 83 -0.53 -4.84 -7.89
CA VAL A 83 -0.06 -5.00 -9.28
C VAL A 83 -0.43 -3.76 -10.08
N ASP A 84 0.49 -3.31 -10.93
CA ASP A 84 0.25 -2.19 -11.84
C ASP A 84 -0.99 -2.45 -12.72
N MET A 85 -1.78 -1.40 -12.95
CA MET A 85 -3.04 -1.50 -13.71
C MET A 85 -2.82 -2.08 -15.11
N ASP A 86 -1.67 -1.80 -15.74
CA ASP A 86 -1.34 -2.31 -17.08
C ASP A 86 -1.08 -3.83 -17.08
N ASP A 87 -0.74 -4.42 -15.92
CA ASP A 87 -0.46 -5.85 -15.76
C ASP A 87 -1.68 -6.66 -15.24
N MET A 88 -2.79 -5.99 -14.91
CA MET A 88 -3.98 -6.63 -14.32
C MET A 88 -4.65 -7.64 -15.25
N ASP A 89 -4.73 -7.36 -16.55
CA ASP A 89 -5.28 -8.31 -17.53
C ASP A 89 -4.43 -9.58 -17.63
N ARG A 90 -3.10 -9.42 -17.55
CA ARG A 90 -2.15 -10.54 -17.54
C ARG A 90 -2.27 -11.36 -16.26
N LEU A 91 -2.41 -10.70 -15.11
CA LEU A 91 -2.64 -11.35 -13.81
C LEU A 91 -3.91 -12.22 -13.85
N LYS A 92 -5.02 -11.66 -14.35
CA LYS A 92 -6.29 -12.38 -14.50
C LYS A 92 -6.17 -13.56 -15.47
N ALA A 93 -5.54 -13.37 -16.62
CA ALA A 93 -5.31 -14.43 -17.60
C ALA A 93 -4.50 -15.58 -16.98
N GLU A 94 -3.51 -15.28 -16.16
CA GLU A 94 -2.64 -16.27 -15.53
C GLU A 94 -3.34 -17.04 -14.41
N CYS A 95 -4.19 -16.37 -13.62
CA CYS A 95 -5.13 -17.03 -12.71
C CYS A 95 -5.97 -18.07 -13.45
N LEU A 96 -6.61 -17.69 -14.56
CA LEU A 96 -7.45 -18.59 -15.36
C LEU A 96 -6.64 -19.75 -15.96
N ARG A 97 -5.43 -19.48 -16.47
CA ARG A 97 -4.51 -20.50 -16.99
C ARG A 97 -4.16 -21.55 -15.93
N LEU A 98 -4.00 -21.11 -14.69
CA LEU A 98 -3.72 -21.97 -13.54
C LEU A 98 -4.99 -22.59 -12.91
N GLY A 99 -6.17 -22.37 -13.50
CA GLY A 99 -7.45 -22.90 -13.04
C GLY A 99 -8.01 -22.21 -11.79
N VAL A 100 -7.53 -21.01 -11.47
CA VAL A 100 -8.10 -20.15 -10.42
C VAL A 100 -9.16 -19.28 -11.08
N THR A 101 -10.44 -19.66 -10.94
CA THR A 101 -11.57 -18.91 -11.50
C THR A 101 -12.32 -18.06 -10.46
N LYS A 102 -12.12 -18.38 -9.18
CA LYS A 102 -12.61 -17.67 -8.00
C LYS A 102 -11.57 -17.84 -6.88
N ALA A 103 -11.60 -16.94 -5.90
CA ALA A 103 -10.68 -16.95 -4.78
C ALA A 103 -11.26 -16.21 -3.58
N ASN A 104 -10.78 -16.51 -2.38
CA ASN A 104 -11.10 -15.74 -1.18
C ASN A 104 -9.86 -15.07 -0.56
N ALA A 105 -8.67 -15.35 -1.10
CA ALA A 105 -7.40 -14.95 -0.53
C ALA A 105 -6.43 -14.52 -1.64
N ILE A 106 -5.67 -13.48 -1.34
CA ILE A 106 -4.56 -12.98 -2.15
C ILE A 106 -3.47 -12.46 -1.21
N PHE A 107 -2.22 -12.67 -1.58
CA PHE A 107 -1.09 -11.95 -0.98
C PHE A 107 -0.01 -11.71 -2.04
N TRP A 108 0.86 -10.75 -1.77
CA TRP A 108 1.97 -10.42 -2.65
C TRP A 108 3.26 -10.18 -1.85
N TYR A 109 4.42 -10.36 -2.49
CA TYR A 109 5.74 -10.13 -1.91
C TYR A 109 6.63 -9.32 -2.87
N SER A 110 7.10 -8.17 -2.41
CA SER A 110 7.91 -7.19 -3.14
C SER A 110 9.40 -7.43 -2.96
N ASP A 111 9.89 -8.45 -3.64
CA ASP A 111 11.30 -8.64 -3.93
C ASP A 111 11.39 -9.45 -5.22
N GLY A 112 11.29 -8.78 -6.37
CA GLY A 112 11.39 -9.43 -7.68
C GLY A 112 12.74 -10.08 -7.96
N GLY A 113 13.74 -9.86 -7.10
CA GLY A 113 15.00 -10.58 -7.09
C GLY A 113 14.93 -11.95 -6.41
N THR A 114 13.86 -12.24 -5.64
CA THR A 114 13.67 -13.52 -4.97
C THR A 114 13.43 -14.62 -5.99
N ILE A 115 14.35 -15.59 -6.01
CA ILE A 115 14.22 -16.78 -6.85
C ILE A 115 13.44 -17.84 -6.06
N LEU A 116 12.21 -18.08 -6.47
CA LEU A 116 11.38 -19.13 -5.87
C LEU A 116 11.99 -20.53 -6.08
N SER A 117 11.95 -21.34 -5.03
CA SER A 117 12.37 -22.74 -5.07
C SER A 117 11.70 -23.52 -6.20
N GLN A 118 12.50 -24.26 -6.96
CA GLN A 118 12.03 -25.13 -8.04
C GLN A 118 11.96 -26.60 -7.58
N PRO A 119 10.96 -27.36 -8.03
CA PRO A 119 9.83 -26.92 -8.85
C PRO A 119 8.85 -26.05 -8.06
N ILE A 120 8.22 -25.07 -8.73
CA ILE A 120 7.14 -24.27 -8.13
C ILE A 120 6.08 -25.20 -7.54
N LYS A 121 5.71 -24.96 -6.28
CA LYS A 121 4.72 -25.76 -5.57
C LYS A 121 3.34 -25.58 -6.18
N THR A 122 2.53 -26.63 -6.11
CA THR A 122 1.12 -26.57 -6.56
C THR A 122 0.24 -25.75 -5.63
N ALA A 123 0.66 -25.53 -4.38
CA ALA A 123 -0.05 -24.71 -3.39
C ALA A 123 0.92 -24.11 -2.35
N TYR A 124 0.59 -22.91 -1.89
CA TYR A 124 1.23 -22.10 -0.86
C TYR A 124 0.12 -21.67 0.11
N ASN A 125 -0.05 -22.42 1.20
CA ASN A 125 -1.16 -22.23 2.15
C ASN A 125 -2.56 -22.17 1.46
N GLY A 126 -2.79 -23.02 0.46
CA GLY A 126 -4.04 -23.07 -0.32
C GLY A 126 -4.09 -22.14 -1.55
N LEU A 127 -3.11 -21.25 -1.71
CA LEU A 127 -3.04 -20.33 -2.86
C LEU A 127 -2.02 -20.84 -3.89
N LYS A 128 -2.19 -20.44 -5.15
CA LYS A 128 -1.23 -20.74 -6.22
C LYS A 128 -0.34 -19.54 -6.46
N TYR A 129 0.95 -19.79 -6.74
CA TYR A 129 1.81 -18.76 -7.28
C TYR A 129 1.35 -18.43 -8.70
N ILE A 130 0.97 -17.17 -8.93
CA ILE A 130 0.44 -16.71 -10.21
C ILE A 130 1.57 -16.21 -11.10
N GLY A 131 2.47 -15.39 -10.56
CA GLY A 131 3.58 -14.87 -11.34
C GLY A 131 4.28 -13.69 -10.70
N LEU A 132 5.22 -13.13 -11.46
CA LEU A 132 5.92 -11.88 -11.19
C LEU A 132 5.34 -10.79 -12.08
N PHE A 133 4.96 -9.68 -11.46
CA PHE A 133 4.29 -8.55 -12.10
C PHE A 133 4.96 -7.25 -11.69
N GLU A 134 4.77 -6.20 -12.50
CA GLU A 134 5.14 -4.85 -12.08
C GLU A 134 4.24 -4.44 -10.90
N ALA A 135 4.86 -3.90 -9.86
CA ALA A 135 4.16 -3.32 -8.73
C ALA A 135 3.60 -1.96 -9.14
N LEU A 136 2.44 -1.59 -8.57
CA LEU A 136 1.98 -0.21 -8.63
C LEU A 136 3.14 0.70 -8.19
N PRO A 137 3.57 1.65 -9.03
CA PRO A 137 4.63 2.54 -8.64
C PRO A 137 4.20 3.25 -7.35
N PRO A 138 5.10 3.40 -6.35
CA PRO A 138 4.84 4.35 -5.26
C PRO A 138 4.47 5.66 -5.93
N PRO A 139 3.44 6.41 -5.49
CA PRO A 139 2.85 7.51 -6.25
C PRO A 139 3.94 8.40 -6.86
N THR A 140 4.29 8.11 -8.12
CA THR A 140 5.28 8.88 -8.84
C THR A 140 4.58 10.14 -9.29
N LYS A 141 5.32 11.26 -9.31
CA LYS A 141 4.89 12.58 -9.77
C LYS A 141 3.70 12.48 -10.74
N PRO A 142 2.62 13.26 -10.53
CA PRO A 142 1.39 13.12 -11.31
C PRO A 142 1.74 13.07 -12.79
N ASN A 143 1.65 11.88 -13.39
CA ASN A 143 1.62 11.76 -14.82
C ASN A 143 0.32 12.42 -15.28
N GLU A 144 0.41 13.04 -16.46
CA GLU A 144 -0.53 13.90 -17.16
C GLU A 144 -1.94 13.31 -17.35
N ALA A 145 -2.64 12.98 -16.27
CA ALA A 145 -4.01 12.51 -16.23
C ALA A 145 -4.84 13.40 -15.28
N VAL A 146 -4.67 14.72 -15.41
CA VAL A 146 -5.66 15.71 -14.96
C VAL A 146 -6.15 16.47 -16.19
N THR A 147 -6.52 15.75 -17.24
CA THR A 147 -7.07 16.35 -18.46
C THR A 147 -8.59 16.39 -18.37
N ASN A 148 -9.11 17.27 -17.50
CA ASN A 148 -10.44 17.92 -17.60
C ASN A 148 -10.77 18.80 -16.38
N LEU A 149 -9.76 19.29 -15.64
CA LEU A 149 -9.96 20.42 -14.74
C LEU A 149 -9.76 21.71 -15.56
N ARG A 150 -10.55 22.75 -15.29
CA ARG A 150 -10.24 24.08 -15.87
C ARG A 150 -8.85 24.48 -15.39
N ASP A 151 -8.10 25.19 -16.23
CA ASP A 151 -6.70 25.57 -15.98
C ASP A 151 -6.45 26.12 -14.56
N GLU A 152 -7.40 26.89 -14.02
CA GLU A 152 -7.37 27.45 -12.66
C GLU A 152 -7.35 26.40 -11.53
N TYR A 153 -8.02 25.26 -11.69
CA TYR A 153 -8.02 24.16 -10.72
C TYR A 153 -6.80 23.26 -10.90
N GLN A 154 -6.30 23.13 -12.13
CA GLN A 154 -5.11 22.34 -12.43
C GLN A 154 -3.87 22.97 -11.76
N ASP A 155 -3.74 24.29 -11.80
CA ASP A 155 -2.64 25.00 -11.13
C ASP A 155 -2.73 24.90 -9.60
N ALA A 156 -3.93 25.03 -9.04
CA ALA A 156 -4.15 24.88 -7.60
C ALA A 156 -3.82 23.46 -7.13
N LEU A 157 -4.32 22.44 -7.83
CA LEU A 157 -4.07 21.03 -7.52
C LEU A 157 -2.60 20.67 -7.67
N THR A 158 -1.96 21.06 -8.78
CA THR A 158 -0.53 20.79 -9.03
C THR A 158 0.35 21.50 -8.01
N GLY A 159 -0.03 22.73 -7.63
CA GLY A 159 0.63 23.49 -6.58
C GLY A 159 0.52 22.82 -5.20
N PHE A 160 -0.67 22.34 -4.85
CA PHE A 160 -0.92 21.62 -3.60
C PHE A 160 -0.10 20.32 -3.54
N MET A 161 -0.16 19.50 -4.59
CA MET A 161 0.60 18.24 -4.67
C MET A 161 2.11 18.47 -4.53
N ARG A 162 2.65 19.53 -5.16
CA ARG A 162 4.06 19.88 -5.03
C ARG A 162 4.42 20.27 -3.60
N ALA A 163 3.60 21.10 -2.96
CA ALA A 163 3.82 21.53 -1.59
C ALA A 163 3.75 20.35 -0.61
N MET A 164 2.81 19.43 -0.80
CA MET A 164 2.71 18.18 -0.04
C MET A 164 3.96 17.32 -0.19
N TYR A 165 4.43 17.10 -1.44
CA TYR A 165 5.65 16.35 -1.70
C TYR A 165 6.90 16.97 -1.04
N GLU A 166 7.04 18.29 -1.12
CA GLU A 166 8.15 19.02 -0.48
C GLU A 166 8.08 18.89 1.05
N TRP A 167 6.88 18.98 1.62
CA TRP A 167 6.65 18.78 3.05
C TRP A 167 6.96 17.35 3.51
N GLU A 168 6.47 16.32 2.82
CA GLU A 168 6.77 14.91 3.14
C GLU A 168 8.28 14.64 3.08
N SER A 169 8.93 15.12 2.01
CA SER A 169 10.38 14.99 1.83
C SER A 169 11.18 15.71 2.92
N SER A 170 10.70 16.87 3.37
CA SER A 170 11.31 17.65 4.45
C SER A 170 11.07 16.99 5.81
N GLY A 171 9.84 16.57 6.09
CA GLY A 171 9.46 15.84 7.29
C GLY A 171 10.28 14.58 7.47
N TYR A 172 10.41 13.76 6.43
CA TYR A 172 11.25 12.55 6.45
C TYR A 172 12.71 12.86 6.79
N LYS A 173 13.30 13.90 6.19
CA LYS A 173 14.68 14.34 6.50
C LYS A 173 14.82 14.85 7.94
N LYS A 174 13.83 15.62 8.44
CA LYS A 174 13.82 16.13 9.81
C LYS A 174 13.69 14.98 10.82
N THR A 175 12.84 13.99 10.54
CA THR A 175 12.69 12.79 11.37
C THR A 175 13.97 11.95 11.41
N LEU A 176 14.62 11.73 10.25
CA LEU A 176 15.93 11.08 10.18
C LEU A 176 17.01 11.79 11.01
N ALA A 177 16.97 13.13 11.08
CA ALA A 177 17.89 13.91 11.91
C ALA A 177 17.54 13.85 13.42
N ALA A 178 16.26 13.71 13.77
CA ALA A 178 15.80 13.61 15.16
C ALA A 178 15.99 12.22 15.77
N PHE A 179 16.17 11.17 14.96
CA PHE A 179 16.50 9.81 15.43
C PHE A 179 17.80 9.72 16.27
N SER A 180 18.64 10.76 16.28
CA SER A 180 19.84 10.83 17.12
C SER A 180 19.65 11.51 18.48
N ASP A 181 18.49 12.12 18.75
CA ASP A 181 18.21 12.86 19.99
C ASP A 181 16.70 12.85 20.33
N ASP A 182 16.33 11.99 21.29
CA ASP A 182 14.95 11.75 21.73
C ASP A 182 14.26 13.01 22.32
N SER A 183 15.00 14.08 22.63
CA SER A 183 14.45 15.33 23.15
C SER A 183 13.78 16.21 22.08
N ILE A 184 13.93 15.88 20.79
CA ILE A 184 13.47 16.68 19.64
C ILE A 184 12.07 16.24 19.15
N GLY A 185 11.55 15.09 19.62
CA GLY A 185 10.36 14.45 19.08
C GLY A 185 9.07 15.29 19.11
N GLU A 186 8.74 15.89 20.24
CA GLU A 186 7.49 16.67 20.40
C GLU A 186 7.54 18.02 19.64
N ASP A 187 8.68 18.73 19.71
CA ASP A 187 8.87 19.99 18.99
C ASP A 187 8.87 19.78 17.46
N LEU A 188 9.42 18.65 17.00
CA LEU A 188 9.41 18.28 15.59
C LEU A 188 8.00 17.91 15.13
N GLU A 189 7.24 17.14 15.90
CA GLU A 189 5.87 16.77 15.57
C GLU A 189 5.00 18.02 15.42
N GLN A 190 5.12 18.98 16.35
CA GLN A 190 4.37 20.24 16.26
C GLN A 190 4.81 21.08 15.06
N SER A 191 6.10 21.12 14.73
CA SER A 191 6.60 21.82 13.54
C SER A 191 6.04 21.20 12.26
N VAL A 192 6.01 19.87 12.16
CA VAL A 192 5.51 19.15 10.99
C VAL A 192 4.01 19.39 10.80
N LYS A 193 3.23 19.38 11.88
CA LYS A 193 1.80 19.73 11.85
C LYS A 193 1.55 21.18 11.42
N ASN A 194 2.33 22.13 11.93
CA ASN A 194 2.20 23.53 11.56
C ASN A 194 2.53 23.77 10.07
N ASP A 195 3.58 23.13 9.55
CA ASP A 195 3.93 23.21 8.13
C ASP A 195 2.79 22.67 7.25
N LEU A 196 2.13 21.59 7.68
CA LEU A 196 1.02 20.99 6.97
C LEU A 196 -0.23 21.88 6.97
N LEU A 197 -0.56 22.53 8.10
CA LEU A 197 -1.63 23.53 8.16
C LEU A 197 -1.40 24.69 7.20
N LEU A 198 -0.16 25.18 7.06
CA LEU A 198 0.16 26.26 6.13
C LEU A 198 -0.11 25.87 4.67
N ILE A 199 0.14 24.61 4.32
CA ILE A 199 -0.16 24.09 2.98
C ILE A 199 -1.67 24.02 2.78
N PHE A 200 -2.42 23.49 3.75
CA PHE A 200 -3.88 23.44 3.66
C PHE A 200 -4.51 24.83 3.54
N ASN A 201 -4.11 25.79 4.38
CA ASN A 201 -4.62 27.16 4.34
C ASN A 201 -4.35 27.87 3.01
N LYS A 202 -3.30 27.46 2.28
CA LYS A 202 -2.92 28.06 1.01
C LYS A 202 -3.73 27.52 -0.17
N TYR A 203 -4.08 26.24 -0.15
CA TYR A 203 -4.65 25.54 -1.31
C TYR A 203 -6.09 25.07 -1.11
N VAL A 204 -6.55 24.97 0.12
CA VAL A 204 -7.92 24.57 0.46
C VAL A 204 -8.70 25.81 0.87
N VAL A 205 -9.90 25.96 0.31
CA VAL A 205 -10.80 27.05 0.70
C VAL A 205 -11.15 26.89 2.18
N GLY A 206 -10.90 27.93 2.97
CA GLY A 206 -11.22 28.00 4.40
C GLY A 206 -12.71 28.13 4.69
N GLU A 207 -13.53 27.37 3.97
CA GLU A 207 -14.98 27.38 4.08
C GLU A 207 -15.51 25.95 3.93
N GLY A 208 -16.45 25.59 4.81
CA GLY A 208 -17.13 24.32 4.78
C GLY A 208 -16.45 23.21 5.59
N ARG A 209 -17.22 22.16 5.86
CA ARG A 209 -16.85 21.09 6.80
C ARG A 209 -15.63 20.28 6.40
N ASN A 210 -15.30 20.21 5.12
CA ASN A 210 -14.11 19.48 4.66
C ASN A 210 -12.82 20.17 5.09
N TYR A 211 -12.81 21.50 5.15
CA TYR A 211 -11.69 22.25 5.71
C TYR A 211 -11.57 22.02 7.21
N ASP A 212 -12.68 22.16 7.95
CA ASP A 212 -12.72 21.95 9.41
C ASP A 212 -12.26 20.53 9.79
N ARG A 213 -12.62 19.52 8.99
CA ARG A 213 -12.18 18.12 9.18
C ARG A 213 -10.69 17.96 9.03
N VAL A 214 -10.13 18.51 7.95
CA VAL A 214 -8.70 18.41 7.67
C VAL A 214 -7.93 19.16 8.75
N GLU A 215 -8.35 20.37 9.12
CA GLU A 215 -7.75 21.13 10.24
C GLU A 215 -7.83 20.34 11.56
N ASN A 216 -8.97 19.71 11.85
CA ASN A 216 -9.14 18.88 13.04
C ASN A 216 -8.18 17.68 13.02
N ALA A 217 -8.09 16.96 11.90
CA ALA A 217 -7.17 15.83 11.77
C ALA A 217 -5.70 16.24 11.98
N VAL A 218 -5.27 17.35 11.37
CA VAL A 218 -3.89 17.86 11.52
C VAL A 218 -3.60 18.29 12.97
N CYS A 219 -4.59 18.87 13.63
CA CYS A 219 -4.50 19.29 15.03
C CYS A 219 -4.73 18.15 16.05
N GLY A 220 -4.88 16.89 15.61
CA GLY A 220 -5.12 15.75 16.50
C GLY A 220 -6.50 15.73 17.17
N ARG A 221 -7.47 16.43 16.57
CA ARG A 221 -8.88 16.46 17.00
C ARG A 221 -9.71 15.51 16.13
N PHE A 222 -10.83 15.02 16.67
CA PHE A 222 -11.68 14.05 15.98
C PHE A 222 -12.37 14.70 14.76
N PRO A 223 -12.20 14.16 13.54
CA PRO A 223 -12.94 14.64 12.38
C PRO A 223 -14.39 14.15 12.44
N GLU A 224 -15.35 15.06 12.55
CA GLU A 224 -16.78 14.72 12.57
C GLU A 224 -17.29 14.40 11.15
N TYR A 225 -17.66 13.14 10.88
CA TYR A 225 -18.28 12.69 9.64
C TYR A 225 -19.80 12.52 9.83
N ASP A 226 -20.60 13.09 8.93
CA ASP A 226 -22.06 13.00 8.93
C ASP A 226 -22.55 12.67 7.51
N LEU A 227 -22.83 11.38 7.28
CA LEU A 227 -23.19 10.83 5.98
C LEU A 227 -24.42 11.49 5.33
N GLY A 228 -25.33 12.07 6.12
CA GLY A 228 -26.52 12.75 5.58
C GLY A 228 -26.27 14.16 5.09
N SER A 229 -25.20 14.80 5.58
CA SER A 229 -24.84 16.15 5.18
C SER A 229 -23.58 16.19 4.30
N ASP A 230 -22.87 15.06 4.19
CA ASP A 230 -21.64 14.89 3.41
C ASP A 230 -21.88 14.53 1.95
N GLU A 231 -23.13 14.59 1.49
CA GLU A 231 -23.43 14.49 0.06
C GLU A 231 -22.72 15.63 -0.69
N ILE A 232 -22.03 15.26 -1.78
CA ILE A 232 -21.38 16.21 -2.67
C ILE A 232 -22.46 17.14 -3.21
N GLU A 233 -22.48 18.42 -2.80
CA GLU A 233 -23.30 19.43 -3.46
C GLU A 233 -22.92 19.41 -4.94
N GLY A 234 -23.81 18.86 -5.77
CA GLY A 234 -23.57 18.73 -7.19
C GLY A 234 -23.22 20.09 -7.76
N CYS A 235 -22.06 20.20 -8.42
CA CYS A 235 -21.69 21.40 -9.14
C CYS A 235 -22.76 21.67 -10.21
N ALA A 236 -23.75 22.50 -9.88
CA ALA A 236 -24.72 22.97 -10.83
C ALA A 236 -23.96 23.82 -11.85
N LEU A 237 -23.79 23.30 -13.06
CA LEU A 237 -23.32 24.08 -14.19
C LEU A 237 -24.28 25.26 -14.38
N PRO A 238 -23.81 26.52 -14.39
CA PRO A 238 -24.66 27.60 -14.81
C PRO A 238 -25.01 27.37 -16.29
N LEU A 239 -26.30 27.16 -16.55
CA LEU A 239 -26.86 27.26 -17.88
C LEU A 239 -26.70 28.72 -18.33
N ASN A 240 -25.87 28.95 -19.34
CA ASN A 240 -26.08 29.92 -20.42
C ASN A 240 -25.11 29.65 -21.58
#